data_AF-A0A972ZXS5-F1
#
_entry.id   AF-A0A972ZXS5-F1
#
_cell.length_a   1.000
_cell.length_b   1.000
_cell.length_c   1.000
_cell.angle_alpha   90.00
_cell.angle_beta   90.00
_cell.angle_gamma   90.00
#
_symmetry.space_group_name_H-M   'P 1'
#
loop_
_entity.id
_entity.type
_entity.pdbx_description
1 polymer ?
#
loop_
_entity_poly.entity_id
_entity_poly.type
_entity_poly.pdbx_seq_one_letter_code
_entity_poly.pdbx_strand_id
1 'polypeptide(L)'
;LLIEQLSGRRIIYAVKQSPVINDATREDAIEAGLGPLVELIDNGTDAPGTVLPLCSATFCEAFDRADVVIAKGQANFETLNEADRDVHFLTQIKCAVIARHYGYGVGDWIVTTPSALARRNAYQGGLP
;
A
#
# COMPACT_ATOMS: atom_id res chain seq x y z
N LEU A 1 0.20 -1.22 16.97
CA LEU A 1 1.33 -2.17 16.77
C LEU A 1 2.40 -1.66 15.79
N LEU A 2 2.29 -1.77 14.46
CA LEU A 2 3.40 -1.35 13.55
C LEU A 2 3.70 0.16 13.65
N ILE A 3 2.67 1.01 13.65
CA ILE A 3 2.81 2.47 13.76
C ILE A 3 3.56 2.86 15.05
N GLU A 4 3.32 2.17 16.16
CA GLU A 4 4.02 2.42 17.43
C GLU A 4 5.52 2.12 17.34
N GLN A 5 5.91 1.08 16.58
CA GLN A 5 7.32 0.74 16.34
C GLN A 5 8.03 1.78 15.46
N LEU A 6 7.27 2.62 14.75
CA LEU A 6 7.78 3.72 13.95
C LEU A 6 7.75 5.06 14.70
N SER A 7 7.51 5.04 16.02
CA SER A 7 7.47 6.24 16.87
C SER A 7 8.73 7.12 16.73
N GLY A 8 8.54 8.42 16.93
CA GLY A 8 9.57 9.44 16.71
C GLY A 8 9.74 9.88 15.24
N ARG A 9 8.94 9.32 14.31
CA ARG A 9 8.87 9.75 12.91
C ARG A 9 7.55 10.47 12.64
N ARG A 10 7.53 11.35 11.63
CA ARG A 10 6.28 11.87 11.09
C ARG A 10 5.58 10.74 10.33
N ILE A 11 4.38 10.39 10.72
CA ILE A 11 3.57 9.35 10.08
C ILE A 11 2.33 10.01 9.51
N ILE A 12 2.16 9.87 8.20
CA ILE A 12 0.92 10.22 7.50
C ILE A 12 0.18 8.91 7.25
N TYR A 13 -1.06 8.82 7.70
CA TYR A 13 -1.91 7.65 7.49
C TYR A 13 -3.05 8.02 6.55
N ALA A 14 -2.96 7.50 5.32
CA ALA A 14 -3.97 7.72 4.30
C ALA A 14 -5.09 6.70 4.41
N VAL A 15 -6.32 7.20 4.51
CA VAL A 15 -7.57 6.43 4.50
C VAL A 15 -8.34 6.67 3.20
N LYS A 16 -9.49 6.01 3.05
CA LYS A 16 -10.44 6.36 2.01
C LYS A 16 -11.28 7.56 2.41
N GLN A 17 -11.71 8.33 1.40
CA GLN A 17 -12.62 9.46 1.58
C GLN A 17 -14.02 8.98 1.99
N SER A 18 -14.43 7.82 1.49
CA SER A 18 -15.71 7.17 1.78
C SER A 18 -15.52 5.66 1.89
N PRO A 19 -16.44 4.91 2.52
CA PRO A 19 -16.35 3.46 2.57
C PRO A 19 -16.30 2.84 1.17
N VAL A 20 -15.21 2.11 0.88
CA VAL A 20 -15.07 1.30 -0.34
C VAL A 20 -14.84 -0.14 0.11
N ILE A 21 -15.88 -0.97 0.01
CA ILE A 21 -15.89 -2.36 0.48
C ILE A 21 -15.62 -2.44 2.00
N ASN A 22 -14.36 -2.64 2.39
CA ASN A 22 -13.90 -2.81 3.76
C ASN A 22 -12.69 -1.91 4.06
N ASP A 23 -12.43 -0.94 3.18
CA ASP A 23 -11.36 0.03 3.36
C ASP A 23 -11.72 0.98 4.50
N ALA A 24 -10.73 1.26 5.34
CA ALA A 24 -10.90 2.13 6.50
C ALA A 24 -11.14 3.58 6.09
N THR A 25 -12.09 4.23 6.75
CA THR A 25 -12.31 5.68 6.69
C THR A 25 -11.56 6.40 7.80
N ARG A 26 -11.71 7.74 7.84
CA ARG A 26 -11.14 8.57 8.91
C ARG A 26 -11.72 8.20 10.28
N GLU A 27 -13.02 7.94 10.33
CA GLU A 27 -13.74 7.54 11.53
C GLU A 27 -13.18 6.23 12.08
N ASP A 28 -12.99 5.22 11.22
CA ASP A 28 -12.41 3.93 11.61
C ASP A 28 -11.00 4.11 12.19
N ALA A 29 -10.18 4.98 11.59
CA ALA A 29 -8.84 5.26 12.06
C ALA A 29 -8.82 5.96 13.43
N ILE A 30 -9.78 6.86 13.68
CA ILE A 30 -9.93 7.53 14.97
C ILE A 30 -10.40 6.52 16.03
N GLU A 31 -11.39 5.68 15.72
CA GLU A 31 -11.88 4.63 16.60
C GLU A 31 -10.78 3.63 16.97
N ALA A 32 -9.90 3.31 16.00
CA ALA A 32 -8.72 2.48 16.21
C ALA A 32 -7.61 3.18 17.04
N GLY A 33 -7.82 4.42 17.49
CA GLY A 33 -6.89 5.18 18.33
C GLY A 33 -5.69 5.78 17.57
N LEU A 34 -5.75 5.88 16.24
CA LEU A 34 -4.63 6.40 15.43
C LEU A 34 -4.53 7.92 15.45
N GLY A 35 -5.63 8.64 15.71
CA GLY A 35 -5.69 10.11 15.64
C GLY A 35 -4.54 10.84 16.35
N PRO A 36 -4.16 10.46 17.59
CA PRO A 36 -3.03 11.09 18.30
C PRO A 36 -1.65 10.68 17.79
N LEU A 37 -1.55 9.62 17.00
CA LEU A 37 -0.29 8.99 16.59
C LEU A 37 0.16 9.40 15.18
N VAL A 38 -0.78 9.84 14.33
CA VAL A 38 -0.55 10.06 12.91
C VAL A 38 -1.29 11.29 12.39
N GLU A 39 -0.78 11.86 11.30
CA GLU A 39 -1.52 12.81 10.48
C GLU A 39 -2.46 12.03 9.55
N LEU A 40 -3.78 12.18 9.77
CA LEU A 40 -4.79 11.50 8.95
C LEU A 40 -5.15 12.31 7.71
N ILE A 41 -4.95 11.72 6.54
CA ILE A 41 -5.39 12.26 5.24
C ILE A 41 -6.27 11.23 4.52
N ASP A 42 -7.00 11.64 3.49
CA ASP A 42 -7.66 10.72 2.56
C ASP A 42 -6.99 10.78 1.18
N ASN A 43 -7.15 9.71 0.38
CA ASN A 43 -6.64 9.68 -0.99
C ASN A 43 -7.55 10.34 -2.03
N GLY A 44 -8.72 10.85 -1.62
CA GLY A 44 -9.65 11.56 -2.50
C GLY A 44 -10.37 10.71 -3.54
N THR A 45 -10.34 9.37 -3.43
CA THR A 45 -10.97 8.47 -4.41
C THR A 45 -11.83 7.39 -3.75
N ASP A 46 -12.91 7.01 -4.44
CA ASP A 46 -13.82 5.92 -4.13
C ASP A 46 -13.50 4.60 -4.89
N ALA A 47 -12.40 4.58 -5.66
CA ALA A 47 -11.95 3.37 -6.35
C ALA A 47 -11.22 2.41 -5.39
N PRO A 48 -11.26 1.07 -5.57
CA PRO A 48 -10.42 0.15 -4.81
C PRO A 48 -8.92 0.42 -5.03
N GLY A 49 -8.12 0.31 -3.98
CA GLY A 49 -6.66 0.55 -4.06
C GLY A 49 -6.32 2.04 -4.14
N THR A 50 -5.24 2.40 -4.82
CA THR A 50 -4.78 3.80 -4.94
C THR A 50 -4.33 4.06 -6.37
N VAL A 51 -5.26 4.50 -7.20
CA VAL A 51 -4.98 4.87 -8.59
C VAL A 51 -4.49 6.32 -8.61
N LEU A 52 -3.16 6.53 -8.63
CA LEU A 52 -2.54 7.85 -8.46
C LEU A 52 -3.14 8.97 -9.33
N PRO A 53 -3.43 8.77 -10.63
CA PRO A 53 -4.05 9.81 -11.47
C PRO A 53 -5.43 10.29 -11.02
N LEU A 54 -6.11 9.52 -10.17
CA LEU A 54 -7.44 9.83 -9.63
C LEU A 54 -7.40 10.35 -8.19
N CYS A 55 -6.22 10.39 -7.56
CA CYS A 55 -6.07 10.79 -6.18
C CYS A 55 -6.06 12.32 -6.03
N SER A 56 -6.37 12.80 -4.83
CA SER A 56 -6.31 14.23 -4.51
C SER A 56 -4.89 14.78 -4.60
N ALA A 57 -4.76 16.07 -4.92
CA ALA A 57 -3.45 16.74 -4.96
C ALA A 57 -2.71 16.64 -3.62
N THR A 58 -3.43 16.83 -2.50
CA THR A 58 -2.89 16.67 -1.14
C THR A 58 -2.31 15.28 -0.91
N PHE A 59 -3.00 14.23 -1.37
CA PHE A 59 -2.49 12.87 -1.25
C PHE A 59 -1.25 12.64 -2.12
N CYS A 60 -1.29 13.06 -3.38
CA CYS A 60 -0.17 12.90 -4.30
C CYS A 60 1.08 13.62 -3.78
N GLU A 61 0.94 14.85 -3.28
CA GLU A 61 2.06 15.59 -2.67
C GLU A 61 2.63 14.86 -1.44
N ALA A 62 1.78 14.31 -0.57
CA ALA A 62 2.24 13.53 0.58
C ALA A 62 2.93 12.22 0.15
N PHE A 63 2.35 11.54 -0.85
CA PHE A 63 2.88 10.31 -1.43
C PHE A 63 4.25 10.54 -2.07
N ASP A 64 4.43 11.60 -2.85
CA ASP A 64 5.69 11.89 -3.54
C ASP A 64 6.80 12.34 -2.58
N ARG A 65 6.44 13.08 -1.54
CA ARG A 65 7.41 13.62 -0.56
C ARG A 65 7.81 12.63 0.53
N ALA A 66 7.09 11.52 0.69
CA ALA A 66 7.38 10.55 1.74
C ALA A 66 8.71 9.82 1.48
N ASP A 67 9.57 9.73 2.49
CA ASP A 67 10.80 8.94 2.42
C ASP A 67 10.49 7.45 2.21
N VAL A 68 9.44 6.96 2.87
CA VAL A 68 8.97 5.56 2.83
C VAL A 68 7.46 5.53 2.67
N VAL A 69 6.96 4.75 1.72
CA VAL A 69 5.53 4.45 1.57
C VAL A 69 5.29 2.98 1.89
N ILE A 70 4.33 2.74 2.79
CA ILE A 70 3.86 1.40 3.15
C ILE A 70 2.41 1.26 2.68
N ALA A 71 2.21 0.43 1.68
CA ALA A 71 0.89 0.13 1.12
C ALA A 71 0.38 -1.21 1.67
N LYS A 72 -0.83 -1.20 2.24
CA LYS A 72 -1.47 -2.40 2.79
C LYS A 72 -2.59 -2.90 1.88
N GLY A 73 -2.72 -4.22 1.78
CA GLY A 73 -3.80 -4.88 1.04
C GLY A 73 -3.55 -5.01 -0.47
N GLN A 74 -4.23 -5.97 -1.09
CA GLN A 74 -3.91 -6.39 -2.46
C GLN A 74 -4.29 -5.35 -3.51
N ALA A 75 -5.40 -4.62 -3.32
CA ALA A 75 -5.79 -3.58 -4.27
C ALA A 75 -4.74 -2.45 -4.35
N ASN A 76 -4.13 -2.07 -3.23
CA ASN A 76 -3.01 -1.12 -3.24
C ASN A 76 -1.76 -1.71 -3.89
N PHE A 77 -1.48 -3.00 -3.66
CA PHE A 77 -0.41 -3.69 -4.39
C PHE A 77 -0.62 -3.63 -5.90
N GLU A 78 -1.80 -4.00 -6.39
CA GLU A 78 -2.11 -4.02 -7.82
C GLU A 78 -2.03 -2.63 -8.47
N THR A 79 -2.44 -1.58 -7.76
CA THR A 79 -2.53 -0.21 -8.30
C THR A 79 -1.25 0.61 -8.17
N LEU A 80 -0.41 0.32 -7.18
CA LEU A 80 0.82 1.08 -6.92
C LEU A 80 2.11 0.34 -7.32
N ASN A 81 2.06 -0.93 -7.70
CA ASN A 81 3.29 -1.67 -8.05
C ASN A 81 4.01 -1.12 -9.30
N GLU A 82 3.30 -0.35 -10.13
CA GLU A 82 3.85 0.35 -11.30
C GLU A 82 4.11 1.85 -11.03
N ALA A 83 4.01 2.30 -9.78
CA ALA A 83 4.34 3.69 -9.44
C ALA A 83 5.82 3.99 -9.70
N ASP A 84 6.14 5.24 -10.00
CA ASP A 84 7.52 5.72 -10.23
C ASP A 84 8.31 5.90 -8.90
N ARG A 85 8.16 4.94 -7.98
CA ARG A 85 8.92 4.84 -6.74
C ARG A 85 8.80 3.44 -6.14
N ASP A 86 9.74 3.09 -5.27
CA ASP A 86 9.65 1.85 -4.51
C ASP A 86 8.63 2.01 -3.38
N VAL A 87 7.54 1.23 -3.45
CA VAL A 87 6.49 1.14 -2.42
C VAL A 87 6.65 -0.17 -1.67
N HIS A 88 6.60 -0.13 -0.34
CA HIS A 88 6.65 -1.33 0.49
C HIS A 88 5.24 -1.91 0.68
N PHE A 89 5.03 -3.09 0.13
CA PHE A 89 3.74 -3.77 0.17
C PHE A 89 3.66 -4.76 1.31
N LEU A 90 2.64 -4.63 2.16
CA LEU A 90 2.30 -5.57 3.23
C LEU A 90 0.90 -6.11 2.93
N THR A 91 0.84 -7.30 2.32
CA THR A 91 -0.45 -7.85 1.88
C THR A 91 -0.46 -9.37 1.89
N GLN A 92 -1.67 -9.93 1.97
CA GLN A 92 -1.93 -11.31 1.62
C GLN A 92 -2.29 -11.41 0.13
N ILE A 93 -1.75 -12.39 -0.58
CA ILE A 93 -2.18 -12.73 -1.93
C ILE A 93 -3.50 -13.49 -1.88
N LYS A 94 -4.56 -12.93 -2.47
CA LYS A 94 -5.92 -13.47 -2.50
C LYS A 94 -6.38 -13.87 -3.91
N CYS A 95 -5.67 -13.42 -4.96
CA CYS A 95 -6.03 -13.69 -6.35
C CYS A 95 -5.05 -14.65 -7.02
N ALA A 96 -5.57 -15.71 -7.64
CA ALA A 96 -4.76 -16.71 -8.35
C ALA A 96 -3.99 -16.13 -9.55
N VAL A 97 -4.52 -15.09 -10.20
CA VAL A 97 -3.84 -14.40 -11.31
C VAL A 97 -2.58 -13.70 -10.80
N ILE A 98 -2.72 -12.93 -9.71
CA ILE A 98 -1.60 -12.25 -9.05
C ILE A 98 -0.58 -13.25 -8.51
N ALA A 99 -1.06 -14.32 -7.87
CA ALA A 99 -0.22 -15.40 -7.36
C ALA A 99 0.65 -15.99 -8.48
N ARG A 100 0.04 -16.37 -9.61
CA ARG A 100 0.77 -16.90 -10.76
C ARG A 100 1.72 -15.89 -11.38
N HIS A 101 1.29 -14.63 -11.56
CA HIS A 101 2.07 -13.60 -12.23
C HIS A 101 3.38 -13.28 -11.48
N TYR A 102 3.32 -13.23 -10.15
CA TYR A 102 4.47 -12.90 -9.31
C TYR A 102 5.14 -14.12 -8.66
N GLY A 103 4.70 -15.35 -8.98
CA GLY A 103 5.28 -16.59 -8.45
C GLY A 103 5.03 -16.82 -6.96
N TYR A 104 3.87 -16.44 -6.43
CA TYR A 104 3.41 -16.70 -5.07
C TYR A 104 2.28 -17.74 -5.04
N GLY A 105 1.94 -18.23 -3.85
CA GLY A 105 0.71 -18.97 -3.58
C GLY A 105 -0.45 -18.05 -3.19
N VAL A 106 -1.68 -18.49 -3.48
CA VAL A 106 -2.87 -17.87 -2.87
C VAL A 106 -2.85 -18.16 -1.37
N GLY A 107 -3.00 -17.14 -0.55
CA GLY A 107 -2.92 -17.19 0.91
C GLY A 107 -1.58 -16.70 1.48
N ASP A 108 -0.55 -16.55 0.65
CA ASP A 108 0.78 -16.09 1.08
C ASP A 108 0.71 -14.67 1.65
N TRP A 109 1.30 -14.47 2.82
CA TRP A 109 1.59 -13.15 3.35
C TRP A 109 2.95 -12.68 2.85
N ILE A 110 2.99 -11.53 2.21
CA ILE A 110 4.19 -10.99 1.59
C ILE A 110 4.55 -9.61 2.14
N VAL A 111 5.85 -9.37 2.22
CA VAL A 111 6.47 -8.06 2.37
C VAL A 111 7.42 -7.89 1.19
N THR A 112 7.10 -6.99 0.26
CA THR A 112 7.88 -6.82 -0.98
C THR A 112 7.90 -5.38 -1.47
N THR A 113 8.69 -5.12 -2.50
CA THR A 113 8.74 -3.87 -3.24
C THR A 113 8.81 -4.16 -4.75
N PRO A 114 8.46 -3.21 -5.63
CA PRO A 114 8.66 -3.36 -7.07
C PRO A 114 10.10 -3.79 -7.42
N SER A 115 11.10 -3.17 -6.77
CA SER A 115 12.50 -3.51 -6.98
C SER A 115 12.86 -4.95 -6.54
N ALA A 116 12.28 -5.44 -5.44
CA ALA A 116 12.46 -6.83 -5.00
C ALA A 116 11.80 -7.84 -5.94
N LEU A 117 10.62 -7.53 -6.47
CA LEU A 117 9.92 -8.36 -7.46
C LEU A 117 10.69 -8.45 -8.77
N ALA A 118 11.21 -7.32 -9.27
CA ALA A 118 12.03 -7.30 -10.48
C ALA A 118 13.28 -8.19 -10.35
N ARG A 119 13.97 -8.13 -9.19
CA ARG A 119 15.10 -9.02 -8.91
C ARG A 119 14.69 -10.48 -8.89
N ARG A 120 13.58 -10.82 -8.22
CA ARG A 120 13.06 -12.19 -8.16
C ARG A 120 12.74 -12.75 -9.54
N ASN A 121 12.09 -11.96 -10.39
CA ASN A 121 11.76 -12.35 -11.76
C ASN A 121 13.02 -12.53 -12.63
N ALA A 122 14.05 -11.70 -12.44
CA ALA A 122 15.33 -11.89 -13.12
C ALA A 122 16.00 -13.22 -12.74
N TYR A 123 15.91 -13.65 -11.47
CA TYR A 123 16.41 -14.96 -11.03
C TYR A 123 15.55 -16.13 -11.54
N GLN A 124 14.24 -15.97 -11.70
CA GLN A 124 13.36 -17.02 -12.23
C GLN A 124 13.39 -17.11 -13.77
N GLY A 125 13.75 -16.03 -14.46
CA GLY A 125 13.93 -15.96 -15.92
C GLY A 125 15.35 -16.30 -16.39
N GLY A 126 16.31 -16.43 -15.48
CA GLY A 126 17.65 -16.94 -15.75
C GLY A 126 17.70 -18.46 -15.57
N LEU A 127 17.36 -19.21 -16.62
CA LEU A 127 17.79 -20.61 -16.73
C LEU A 127 19.33 -20.66 -16.87
N PRO A 128 20.04 -21.65 -16.28
CA PRO A 128 21.13 -22.26 -17.01
C PRO A 128 20.62 -22.97 -18.27
#